data_AF-Q3LVG4-F1
#
_entry.id   AF-Q3LVG4-F1
#
_cell.length_a   1.000
_cell.length_b   1.000
_cell.length_c   1.000
_cell.angle_alpha   90.00
_cell.angle_beta   90.00
_cell.angle_gamma   90.00
#
_symmetry.space_group_name_H-M   'P 1'
#
loop_
_entity.id
_entity.type
_entity.pdbx_description
1 polymer ?
#
loop_
_entity_poly.entity_id
_entity_poly.type
_entity_poly.pdbx_seq_one_letter_code
_entity_poly.pdbx_strand_id
1 'polypeptide(L)'
;EYIRRSSLADLCLDTPLCNAHTAGTDVLWAGLPMVTLPLEKMATRVAGSLCLATGVGEEMIVNSMKEYEERAVYLALNRAKLEELKNKL
;
A
#
# COMPACT_ATOMS: atom_id res chain seq x y z
N GLU A 1 13.28 -9.88 -11.86
CA GLU A 1 14.19 -9.17 -10.94
C GLU A 1 13.47 -8.19 -9.99
N TYR A 2 12.63 -7.28 -10.49
CA TYR A 2 11.93 -6.26 -9.68
C TYR A 2 11.10 -6.82 -8.52
N ILE A 3 10.28 -7.85 -8.79
CA ILE A 3 9.41 -8.51 -7.79
C ILE A 3 10.21 -9.09 -6.60
N ARG A 4 11.41 -9.63 -6.84
CA ARG A 4 12.28 -10.18 -5.78
C ARG A 4 12.93 -9.11 -4.91
N ARG A 5 13.01 -7.85 -5.38
CA ARG A 5 13.48 -6.73 -4.56
C ARG A 5 12.33 -6.17 -3.74
N SER A 6 11.12 -6.13 -4.29
CA SER A 6 9.91 -5.75 -3.54
C SER A 6 9.70 -6.67 -2.33
N SER A 7 10.00 -7.97 -2.42
CA SER A 7 9.92 -8.89 -1.28
C SER A 7 10.93 -8.65 -0.14
N LEU A 8 11.95 -7.80 -0.37
CA LEU A 8 12.88 -7.38 0.70
C LEU A 8 12.37 -6.16 1.47
N ALA A 9 11.38 -5.45 0.91
CA ALA A 9 10.75 -4.35 1.60
C ALA A 9 9.69 -4.88 2.59
N ASP A 10 9.40 -4.08 3.62
CA ASP A 10 8.37 -4.40 4.59
C ASP A 10 7.06 -3.64 4.34
N LEU A 11 7.16 -2.44 3.78
CA LEU A 11 6.03 -1.57 3.45
C LEU A 11 6.35 -0.73 2.20
N CYS A 12 5.38 -0.59 1.31
CA CYS A 12 5.45 0.33 0.18
C CYS A 12 4.68 1.63 0.46
N LEU A 13 5.29 2.78 0.17
CA LEU A 13 4.66 4.09 0.30
C LEU A 13 4.32 4.60 -1.10
N ASP A 14 3.02 4.65 -1.42
CA ASP A 14 2.53 5.08 -2.71
C ASP A 14 2.51 6.61 -2.84
N THR A 15 2.74 7.14 -4.04
CA THR A 15 2.82 8.59 -4.28
C THR A 15 1.43 9.16 -4.59
N PRO A 16 0.90 10.12 -3.80
CA PRO A 16 -0.49 10.59 -3.95
C PRO A 16 -0.80 11.31 -5.27
N LEU A 17 0.20 11.94 -5.91
CA LEU A 17 0.01 12.74 -7.13
C LEU A 17 0.01 11.88 -8.42
N CYS A 18 0.60 10.70 -8.37
CA CYS A 18 0.62 9.70 -9.44
C CYS A 18 0.79 8.34 -8.76
N ASN A 19 -0.32 7.68 -8.47
CA ASN A 19 -0.28 6.42 -7.74
C ASN A 19 0.39 5.33 -8.58
N ALA A 20 0.88 4.30 -7.91
CA ALA A 20 1.42 3.12 -8.54
C ALA A 20 0.32 2.39 -9.33
N HIS A 21 0.48 2.34 -10.66
CA HIS A 21 -0.36 1.53 -11.55
C HIS A 21 0.22 0.10 -11.59
N THR A 22 0.98 -0.26 -12.62
CA THR A 22 1.58 -1.59 -12.77
C THR A 22 2.52 -1.94 -11.61
N ALA A 23 3.29 -0.96 -11.12
CA ALA A 23 4.17 -1.15 -9.97
C ALA A 23 3.39 -1.46 -8.68
N GLY A 24 2.15 -0.97 -8.54
CA GLY A 24 1.30 -1.27 -7.39
C GLY A 24 0.79 -2.70 -7.41
N THR A 25 0.46 -3.21 -8.61
CA THR A 25 0.13 -4.62 -8.80
C THR A 25 1.30 -5.53 -8.46
N ASP A 26 2.51 -5.21 -8.92
CA ASP A 26 3.72 -5.99 -8.61
C ASP A 26 4.03 -6.03 -7.11
N VAL A 27 3.79 -4.92 -6.40
CA VAL A 27 3.94 -4.81 -4.95
C VAL A 27 2.97 -5.74 -4.23
N LEU A 28 1.68 -5.67 -4.57
CA LEU A 28 0.66 -6.51 -3.94
C LEU A 28 0.84 -8.00 -4.28
N TRP A 29 1.19 -8.34 -5.52
CA TRP A 29 1.52 -9.71 -5.91
C TRP A 29 2.77 -10.27 -5.23
N ALA A 30 3.69 -9.41 -4.78
CA ALA A 30 4.83 -9.83 -3.97
C ALA A 30 4.47 -10.04 -2.49
N GLY A 31 3.20 -9.86 -2.09
CA GLY A 31 2.76 -9.91 -0.69
C GLY A 31 3.20 -8.70 0.13
N LEU A 32 3.57 -7.59 -0.53
CA LEU A 32 4.04 -6.39 0.13
C LEU A 32 2.85 -5.41 0.34
N PRO A 33 2.48 -5.10 1.59
CA PRO A 33 1.45 -4.09 1.85
C PRO A 33 1.91 -2.71 1.41
N MET A 34 0.94 -1.85 1.07
CA MET A 34 1.20 -0.46 0.71
C MET A 34 0.28 0.53 1.41
N VAL A 35 0.72 1.78 1.58
CA VAL A 35 -0.15 2.88 2.00
C VAL A 35 -0.41 3.79 0.80
N THR A 36 -1.67 4.04 0.48
CA THR A 36 -2.08 4.90 -0.64
C THR A 36 -3.14 5.91 -0.21
N LEU A 37 -3.05 7.11 -0.79
CA LEU A 37 -3.97 8.22 -0.55
C LEU A 37 -4.71 8.54 -1.86
N PRO A 38 -5.94 8.03 -2.03
CA PRO A 38 -6.73 8.37 -3.19
C PRO A 38 -7.21 9.82 -3.16
N LEU A 39 -6.99 10.55 -4.25
CA LEU A 39 -7.48 11.93 -4.45
C LEU A 39 -8.58 11.98 -5.52
N GLU A 40 -9.02 13.19 -5.89
CA GLU A 40 -10.17 13.41 -6.79
C GLU A 40 -9.95 12.89 -8.23
N LYS A 41 -8.69 12.83 -8.70
CA LYS A 41 -8.37 12.43 -10.07
C LYS A 41 -8.41 10.91 -10.23
N MET A 42 -8.70 10.42 -11.44
CA MET A 42 -8.68 8.97 -11.69
C MET A 42 -7.27 8.38 -11.54
N ALA A 43 -6.23 9.08 -12.02
CA ALA A 43 -4.83 8.65 -11.89
C ALA A 43 -4.35 8.52 -10.43
N THR A 44 -5.09 9.10 -9.49
CA THR A 44 -4.82 9.03 -8.05
C THR A 44 -5.78 8.06 -7.36
N ARG A 45 -6.39 7.10 -8.07
CA ARG A 45 -7.30 6.11 -7.46
C ARG A 45 -6.99 4.67 -7.87
N VAL A 46 -5.97 4.45 -8.70
CA VAL A 46 -5.64 3.12 -9.21
C VAL A 46 -5.08 2.23 -8.11
N ALA A 47 -4.09 2.69 -7.34
CA ALA A 47 -3.58 1.93 -6.21
C ALA A 47 -4.65 1.65 -5.15
N GLY A 48 -5.55 2.61 -4.88
CA GLY A 48 -6.70 2.40 -4.01
C GLY A 48 -7.62 1.29 -4.51
N SER A 49 -7.93 1.26 -5.81
CA SER A 49 -8.73 0.17 -6.40
C SER A 49 -8.03 -1.19 -6.30
N LEU A 50 -6.71 -1.23 -6.50
CA LEU A 50 -5.92 -2.46 -6.35
C LEU A 50 -5.93 -2.96 -4.91
N CYS A 51 -5.79 -2.05 -3.94
CA CYS A 51 -5.85 -2.36 -2.51
C CYS A 51 -7.23 -2.91 -2.10
N LEU A 52 -8.33 -2.34 -2.61
CA LEU A 52 -9.67 -2.88 -2.33
C LEU A 52 -9.86 -4.28 -2.91
N ALA A 53 -9.27 -4.57 -4.06
CA ALA A 53 -9.36 -5.88 -4.71
C ALA A 53 -8.68 -7.00 -3.92
N THR A 54 -7.77 -6.70 -2.98
CA THR A 54 -7.14 -7.71 -2.11
C THR A 54 -8.04 -8.15 -0.95
N GLY A 55 -9.17 -7.48 -0.71
CA GLY A 55 -10.05 -7.74 0.44
C GLY A 55 -9.57 -7.16 1.77
N VAL A 56 -8.37 -6.59 1.82
CA VAL A 56 -7.80 -5.91 3.02
C VAL A 56 -7.45 -4.44 2.77
N GLY A 57 -8.06 -3.84 1.74
CA GLY A 57 -7.76 -2.46 1.32
C GLY A 57 -8.00 -1.40 2.39
N GLU A 58 -8.91 -1.61 3.33
CA GLU A 58 -9.16 -0.66 4.45
C GLU A 58 -7.91 -0.46 5.34
N GLU A 59 -7.04 -1.47 5.41
CA GLU A 59 -5.79 -1.41 6.15
C GLU A 59 -4.69 -0.65 5.38
N MET A 60 -4.90 -0.37 4.09
CA MET A 60 -3.92 0.21 3.15
C MET A 60 -4.31 1.60 2.59
N ILE A 61 -5.60 1.96 2.66
CA ILE A 61 -6.13 3.21 2.12
C ILE A 61 -6.35 4.23 3.25
N VAL A 62 -5.94 5.47 3.01
CA VAL A 62 -6.10 6.60 3.93
C VAL A 62 -6.79 7.78 3.25
N ASN A 63 -7.37 8.71 4.00
CA ASN A 63 -8.17 9.81 3.44
C ASN A 63 -7.52 11.19 3.56
N SER A 64 -6.37 11.29 4.22
CA SER A 64 -5.63 12.54 4.37
C SER A 64 -4.12 12.29 4.43
N MET A 65 -3.33 13.33 4.14
CA MET A 65 -1.87 13.25 4.31
C MET A 65 -1.45 13.01 5.76
N LYS A 66 -2.25 13.50 6.71
CA LYS A 66 -2.04 13.24 8.13
C LYS A 66 -2.22 11.75 8.46
N GLU A 67 -3.33 11.17 8.01
CA GLU A 67 -3.57 9.73 8.16
C GLU A 67 -2.53 8.89 7.42
N TYR A 68 -2.03 9.37 6.28
CA TYR A 68 -0.95 8.71 5.53
C TYR A 68 0.30 8.57 6.38
N GLU A 69 0.75 9.67 7.00
CA GLU A 69 1.90 9.66 7.89
C GLU A 69 1.65 8.78 9.12
N GLU A 70 0.51 8.95 9.79
CA GLU A 70 0.13 8.16 10.97
C GLU A 70 0.08 6.66 10.66
N ARG A 71 -0.50 6.27 9.52
CA ARG A 71 -0.58 4.87 9.08
C ARG A 71 0.79 4.31 8.74
N ALA A 72 1.63 5.07 8.03
CA ALA A 72 2.98 4.65 7.69
C ALA A 72 3.82 4.43 8.96
N VAL A 73 3.78 5.36 9.91
CA VAL A 73 4.47 5.23 11.20
C VAL A 73 3.92 4.08 12.02
N TYR A 74 2.60 3.93 12.09
CA TYR A 74 1.96 2.83 12.82
C TYR A 74 2.39 1.47 12.28
N LEU A 75 2.35 1.25 10.97
CA LEU A 75 2.77 -0.01 10.35
C LEU A 75 4.27 -0.25 10.51
N ALA A 76 5.10 0.80 10.41
CA ALA A 76 6.55 0.69 10.61
C ALA A 76 6.93 0.31 12.05
N LEU A 77 6.19 0.81 13.05
CA LEU A 77 6.44 0.52 14.47
C LEU A 77 5.79 -0.79 14.95
N ASN A 78 4.77 -1.30 14.26
CA ASN A 78 4.02 -2.49 14.68
C ASN A 78 4.31 -3.69 13.76
N ARG A 79 5.49 -4.33 13.97
CA ARG A 79 5.91 -5.51 13.19
C ARG A 79 4.85 -6.61 13.13
N ALA A 80 4.21 -6.93 14.26
CA ALA A 80 3.18 -7.97 14.31
C ALA A 80 1.99 -7.67 13.38
N LYS A 81 1.58 -6.39 13.33
CA LYS A 81 0.48 -5.95 12.46
C LYS A 81 0.87 -6.00 10.99
N LEU A 82 2.11 -5.65 10.68
CA LEU A 82 2.65 -5.71 9.33
C LEU A 82 2.75 -7.15 8.82
N GLU A 83 3.18 -8.10 9.65
CA GLU A 83 3.17 -9.54 9.32
C GLU A 83 1.75 -10.08 9.16
N GLU A 84 0.81 -9.67 10.02
CA GLU A 84 -0.61 -10.02 9.86
C GLU A 84 -1.13 -9.56 8.50
N LEU A 85 -0.84 -8.32 8.11
CA LEU A 85 -1.29 -7.75 6.85
C LEU A 85 -0.63 -8.45 5.65
N LYS A 86 0.67 -8.76 5.71
CA LYS A 86 1.37 -9.55 4.69
C LYS A 86 0.75 -10.94 4.51
N ASN A 87 0.35 -11.61 5.58
CA ASN A 87 -0.26 -12.94 5.51
C ASN A 87 -1.69 -12.93 4.95
N LYS A 88 -2.37 -11.77 4.91
CA LYS A 88 -3.70 -11.63 4.31
C LYS A 88 -3.66 -11.30 2.82
N LEU A 89 -2.51 -10.89 2.29
CA LEU A 89 -2.27 -10.60 0.87
C LEU A 89 -1.92 -11.87 0.11
#